data_AF-A0A6M3KX15-F1
#
_entry.id   AF-A0A6M3KX15-F1
#
_cell.length_a   1.000
_cell.length_b   1.000
_cell.length_c   1.000
_cell.angle_alpha   90.00
_cell.angle_beta   90.00
_cell.angle_gamma   90.00
#
_symmetry.space_group_name_H-M   'P 1'
#
loop_
_entity.id
_entity.type
_entity.pdbx_description
1 polymer ?
#
loop_
_entity_poly.entity_id
_entity_poly.type
_entity_poly.pdbx_seq_one_letter_code
_entity_poly.pdbx_strand_id
1 'polypeptide(L)'
;MLDSGEIPLETLMKIRQVYDPYVGDEQIVIDQRQIEPYRIETVIRTNTTKAYNRGRLVEFADPELQGFVRAMQVSAILDTRTTDICRAADGKIVMLDDPLAQRLTPPLHHQCRSILVPVTEADGQFEPSKQTELHQVLEDMPGDFGGNVD
;
A
#
# COMPACT_ATOMS: atom_id res chain seq x y z
N MET A 1 6.67 25.52 15.38
CA MET A 1 7.94 25.06 15.98
C MET A 1 7.84 23.55 16.01
N LEU A 2 8.46 22.87 15.03
CA LEU A 2 8.56 21.42 15.01
C LEU A 2 9.84 21.07 15.76
N ASP A 3 9.67 20.50 16.94
CA ASP A 3 10.74 20.01 17.81
C ASP A 3 11.02 18.54 17.47
N SER A 4 11.55 18.30 16.27
CA SER A 4 12.04 16.98 15.85
C SER A 4 13.55 17.10 15.70
N GLY A 5 14.30 16.65 16.72
CA GLY A 5 15.75 16.69 16.81
C GLY A 5 16.51 15.82 15.80
N GLU A 6 15.96 15.60 14.61
CA GLU A 6 16.71 15.10 13.47
C GLU A 6 17.09 16.28 12.59
N ILE A 7 18.38 16.40 12.30
CA ILE A 7 18.88 17.43 11.39
C ILE A 7 18.17 17.17 10.04
N PRO A 8 17.70 18.19 9.29
CA PRO A 8 17.05 17.98 7.99
C PRO A 8 17.84 17.07 7.04
N LEU A 9 19.17 17.03 7.21
CA LEU A 9 20.09 16.14 6.52
C LEU A 9 19.90 14.66 6.88
N GLU A 10 19.64 14.31 8.14
CA GLU A 10 19.40 12.93 8.58
C GLU A 10 18.09 12.39 8.02
N THR A 11 17.03 13.19 8.03
CA THR A 11 15.75 12.84 7.39
C THR A 11 15.94 12.65 5.88
N LEU A 12 16.67 13.55 5.23
CA LEU A 12 17.01 13.40 3.80
C LEU A 12 17.87 12.16 3.52
N MET A 13 18.80 11.80 4.41
CA MET A 13 19.61 10.59 4.30
C MET A 13 18.77 9.32 4.46
N LYS A 14 17.84 9.29 5.41
CA LYS A 14 16.91 8.16 5.59
C LYS A 14 15.99 7.99 4.39
N ILE A 15 15.45 9.10 3.87
CA ILE A 15 14.66 9.09 2.63
C ILE A 15 15.52 8.54 1.48
N ARG A 16 16.73 9.07 1.29
CA ARG A 16 17.66 8.58 0.25
C ARG A 16 17.95 7.08 0.40
N GLN A 17 18.26 6.60 1.59
CA GLN A 17 18.55 5.19 1.84
C GLN A 17 17.36 4.26 1.53
N VAL A 18 16.12 4.71 1.77
CA VAL A 18 14.91 3.98 1.38
C VAL A 18 14.76 3.89 -0.14
N TYR A 19 15.18 4.94 -0.86
CA TYR A 19 15.07 5.03 -2.31
C TYR A 19 16.30 4.55 -3.06
N ASP A 20 17.47 4.40 -2.43
CA ASP A 20 18.74 4.00 -3.07
C ASP A 20 18.62 2.72 -3.93
N PRO A 21 17.88 1.66 -3.54
CA PRO A 21 17.66 0.48 -4.40
C PRO A 21 16.80 0.73 -5.65
N TYR A 22 16.08 1.86 -5.67
CA TYR A 22 15.16 2.27 -6.73
C TYR A 22 15.71 3.45 -7.55
N VAL A 23 16.82 4.07 -7.11
CA VAL A 23 17.58 5.05 -7.86
C VAL A 23 18.46 4.29 -8.85
N GLY A 24 18.26 4.51 -10.14
CA GLY A 24 19.05 3.86 -11.19
C GLY A 24 20.51 4.31 -11.13
N ASP A 25 21.36 3.51 -10.48
CA ASP A 25 22.81 3.61 -10.57
C ASP A 25 23.26 2.99 -11.91
N GLU A 26 24.07 3.71 -12.68
CA GLU A 26 24.63 3.26 -13.97
C GLU A 26 25.45 1.96 -13.84
N GLN A 27 25.93 1.62 -12.62
CA GLN A 27 26.60 0.36 -12.33
C GLN A 27 25.66 -0.79 -11.94
N ILE A 28 24.38 -0.51 -11.68
CA ILE A 28 23.36 -1.50 -11.29
C ILE A 28 22.42 -1.81 -12.47
N VAL A 29 22.16 -0.84 -13.35
CA VAL A 29 21.33 -1.01 -14.55
C VAL A 29 22.20 -1.45 -15.75
N ILE A 30 22.70 -2.70 -15.70
CA ILE A 30 23.61 -3.25 -16.74
C ILE A 30 22.85 -4.05 -17.83
N ASP A 31 21.55 -4.33 -17.64
CA ASP A 31 20.75 -5.09 -18.61
C ASP A 31 19.72 -4.18 -19.30
N GLN A 32 19.86 -4.00 -20.61
CA GLN A 32 18.92 -3.20 -21.43
C GLN A 32 17.47 -3.68 -21.35
N ARG A 33 17.22 -4.94 -20.93
CA ARG A 33 15.87 -5.44 -20.62
C ARG A 33 15.20 -4.73 -19.43
N GLN A 34 15.96 -4.02 -18.60
CA GLN A 34 15.42 -3.25 -17.47
C GLN A 34 14.83 -1.90 -17.87
N ILE A 35 15.08 -1.42 -19.10
CA ILE A 35 14.64 -0.11 -19.60
C ILE A 35 13.38 -0.22 -20.49
N GLU A 36 12.86 -1.43 -20.70
CA GLU A 36 11.64 -1.61 -21.49
C GLU A 36 10.47 -0.79 -20.92
N PRO A 37 9.73 -0.02 -21.74
CA PRO A 37 8.71 0.93 -21.26
C PRO A 37 7.68 0.29 -20.32
N TYR A 38 7.24 -0.94 -20.62
CA TYR A 38 6.26 -1.66 -19.80
C TYR A 38 6.82 -2.06 -18.42
N ARG A 39 8.12 -2.32 -18.35
CA ARG A 39 8.80 -2.70 -17.09
C ARG A 39 8.99 -1.47 -16.22
N ILE A 40 9.44 -0.35 -16.80
CA ILE A 40 9.53 0.94 -16.11
C ILE A 40 8.15 1.35 -15.56
N GLU A 41 7.10 1.24 -16.38
CA GLU A 41 5.73 1.54 -15.95
C GLU A 41 5.32 0.67 -14.75
N THR A 42 5.66 -0.63 -14.78
CA THR A 42 5.36 -1.56 -13.69
C THR A 42 6.08 -1.18 -12.40
N VAL A 43 7.36 -0.85 -12.50
CA VAL A 43 8.16 -0.41 -11.34
C VAL A 43 7.60 0.88 -10.77
N ILE A 44 7.39 1.90 -11.59
CA ILE A 44 6.89 3.21 -11.14
C ILE A 44 5.51 3.03 -10.51
N ARG A 45 4.55 2.42 -11.21
CA ARG A 45 3.18 2.31 -10.72
C ARG A 45 3.10 1.52 -9.42
N THR A 46 3.78 0.38 -9.34
CA THR A 46 3.78 -0.46 -8.14
C THR A 46 4.33 0.30 -6.93
N ASN A 47 5.47 0.98 -7.10
CA ASN A 47 6.09 1.71 -6.00
C ASN A 47 5.29 2.96 -5.60
N THR A 48 4.71 3.69 -6.56
CA THR A 48 3.82 4.82 -6.25
C THR A 48 2.56 4.38 -5.52
N THR A 49 1.90 3.30 -5.97
CA THR A 49 0.73 2.73 -5.26
C THR A 49 1.11 2.29 -3.84
N LYS A 50 2.29 1.67 -3.66
CA LYS A 50 2.79 1.22 -2.35
C LYS A 50 3.02 2.40 -1.41
N ALA A 51 3.75 3.42 -1.88
CA ALA A 51 4.04 4.61 -1.09
C ALA A 51 2.75 5.36 -0.70
N TYR A 52 1.84 5.55 -1.66
CA TYR A 52 0.58 6.24 -1.44
C TYR A 52 -0.27 5.54 -0.38
N ASN A 53 -0.51 4.23 -0.53
CA ASN A 53 -1.35 3.49 0.41
C ASN A 53 -0.69 3.27 1.77
N ARG A 54 0.63 3.14 1.83
CA ARG A 54 1.33 3.11 3.12
C ARG A 54 1.20 4.44 3.86
N GLY A 55 1.29 5.56 3.15
CA GLY A 55 1.03 6.88 3.70
C GLY A 55 -0.38 6.99 4.26
N ARG A 56 -1.39 6.53 3.52
CA ARG A 56 -2.78 6.49 4.00
C ARG A 56 -2.97 5.60 5.21
N LEU A 57 -2.37 4.40 5.24
CA LEU A 57 -2.46 3.53 6.41
C LEU A 57 -1.86 4.19 7.65
N VAL A 58 -0.70 4.86 7.52
CA VAL A 58 -0.07 5.60 8.62
C VAL A 58 -0.96 6.76 9.08
N GLU A 59 -1.52 7.53 8.14
CA GLU A 59 -2.46 8.61 8.42
C GLU A 59 -3.69 8.07 9.17
N PHE A 60 -4.30 6.98 8.71
CA PHE A 60 -5.48 6.39 9.36
C PHE A 60 -5.19 5.91 10.78
N ALA A 61 -3.96 5.47 11.03
CA ALA A 61 -3.50 5.02 12.34
C ALA A 61 -2.96 6.15 13.24
N ASP A 62 -3.05 7.42 12.81
CA ASP A 62 -2.62 8.56 13.61
C ASP A 62 -3.40 8.61 14.95
N PRO A 63 -2.72 8.71 16.11
CA PRO A 63 -3.38 8.84 17.41
C PRO A 63 -4.40 9.99 17.50
N GLU A 64 -4.22 11.08 16.74
CA GLU A 64 -5.19 12.20 16.71
C GLU A 64 -6.51 11.81 16.04
N LEU A 65 -6.48 10.80 15.16
CA LEU A 65 -7.65 10.25 14.47
C LEU A 65 -8.21 9.01 15.18
N GLN A 66 -7.60 8.59 16.30
CA GLN A 66 -8.02 7.43 17.05
C GLN A 66 -9.47 7.60 17.54
N GLY A 67 -10.30 6.60 17.22
CA GLY A 67 -11.72 6.64 17.57
C GLY A 67 -12.60 7.28 16.50
N PHE A 68 -12.04 8.15 15.65
CA PHE A 68 -12.73 8.69 14.47
C PHE A 68 -12.55 7.80 13.25
N VAL A 69 -11.31 7.48 12.84
CA VAL A 69 -11.07 6.45 11.81
C VAL A 69 -11.03 5.09 12.50
N ARG A 70 -11.93 4.19 12.09
CA ARG A 70 -12.16 2.90 12.76
C ARG A 70 -11.59 1.72 11.98
N ALA A 71 -11.68 1.80 10.65
CA ALA A 71 -11.29 0.73 9.75
C ALA A 71 -10.78 1.32 8.43
N MET A 72 -10.20 0.48 7.60
CA MET A 72 -9.89 0.79 6.20
C MET A 72 -10.76 -0.05 5.27
N GLN A 73 -11.14 0.51 4.13
CA GLN A 73 -11.72 -0.21 3.02
C GLN A 73 -10.75 -0.24 1.85
N VAL A 74 -10.59 -1.41 1.23
CA VAL A 74 -9.90 -1.50 -0.07
C VAL A 74 -10.87 -1.10 -1.17
N SER A 75 -10.51 -0.09 -1.96
CA SER A 75 -11.29 0.38 -3.11
C SER A 75 -10.51 0.14 -4.41
N ALA A 76 -11.05 -0.72 -5.26
CA ALA A 76 -10.56 -0.95 -6.62
C ALA A 76 -11.22 0.02 -7.61
N ILE A 77 -10.55 0.29 -8.73
CA ILE A 77 -11.08 1.17 -9.80
C ILE A 77 -12.24 0.52 -10.57
N LEU A 78 -12.34 -0.82 -10.56
CA LEU A 78 -13.39 -1.60 -11.24
C LEU A 78 -13.54 -1.35 -12.75
N ASP A 79 -12.46 -0.96 -13.42
CA ASP A 79 -12.40 -0.86 -14.89
C ASP A 79 -11.98 -2.19 -15.56
N THR A 80 -11.85 -2.17 -16.88
CA THR A 80 -11.44 -3.31 -17.71
C THR A 80 -10.05 -3.88 -17.39
N ARG A 81 -9.19 -3.15 -16.69
CA ARG A 81 -7.85 -3.57 -16.25
C ARG A 81 -7.83 -4.08 -14.81
N THR A 82 -8.96 -4.08 -14.12
CA THR A 82 -9.07 -4.62 -12.76
C THR A 82 -8.92 -6.14 -12.81
N THR A 83 -8.06 -6.69 -11.96
CA THR A 83 -7.82 -8.13 -11.84
C THR A 83 -8.86 -8.77 -10.93
N ASP A 84 -8.94 -10.11 -10.94
CA ASP A 84 -9.85 -10.84 -10.05
C ASP A 84 -9.49 -10.63 -8.58
N ILE A 85 -8.21 -10.56 -8.24
CA ILE A 85 -7.74 -10.26 -6.87
C ILE A 85 -8.22 -8.88 -6.43
N CYS A 86 -8.07 -7.85 -7.27
CA CYS A 86 -8.59 -6.51 -6.96
C CYS A 86 -10.11 -6.49 -6.84
N ARG A 87 -10.84 -7.25 -7.66
CA ARG A 87 -12.31 -7.39 -7.54
C ARG A 87 -12.71 -8.08 -6.25
N ALA A 88 -11.99 -9.13 -5.85
CA ALA A 88 -12.24 -9.85 -4.61
C ALA A 88 -11.92 -8.99 -3.38
N ALA A 89 -10.90 -8.14 -3.46
CA ALA A 89 -10.52 -7.21 -2.41
C ALA A 89 -11.42 -5.96 -2.34
N ASP A 90 -12.08 -5.59 -3.45
CA ASP A 90 -12.92 -4.41 -3.49
C ASP A 90 -14.04 -4.45 -2.45
N GLY A 91 -14.19 -3.34 -1.73
CA GLY A 91 -15.17 -3.19 -0.67
C GLY A 91 -14.83 -3.90 0.63
N LYS A 92 -13.74 -4.68 0.72
CA LYS A 92 -13.34 -5.34 1.97
C LYS A 92 -12.97 -4.31 3.02
N ILE A 93 -13.61 -4.41 4.18
CA ILE A 93 -13.41 -3.55 5.33
C ILE A 93 -12.61 -4.31 6.38
N VAL A 94 -11.51 -3.72 6.82
CA VAL A 94 -10.57 -4.31 7.78
C VAL A 94 -10.35 -3.32 8.92
N MET A 95 -10.49 -3.78 10.16
CA MET A 95 -10.23 -2.94 11.33
C MET A 95 -8.76 -2.50 11.36
N LEU A 96 -8.48 -1.27 11.79
CA LEU A 96 -7.11 -0.75 11.79
C LEU A 96 -6.17 -1.49 12.76
N ASP A 97 -6.72 -2.07 13.81
CA ASP A 97 -6.00 -2.88 14.80
C ASP A 97 -5.83 -4.35 14.38
N ASP A 98 -6.45 -4.77 13.27
CA ASP A 98 -6.29 -6.09 12.70
C ASP A 98 -4.94 -6.19 11.96
N PRO A 99 -4.09 -7.19 12.26
CA PRO A 99 -2.85 -7.44 11.51
C PRO A 99 -3.03 -7.55 9.99
N LEU A 100 -4.22 -7.95 9.52
CA LEU A 100 -4.53 -8.05 8.10
C LEU A 100 -4.61 -6.68 7.41
N ALA A 101 -4.79 -5.57 8.14
CA ALA A 101 -4.83 -4.23 7.55
C ALA A 101 -3.54 -3.92 6.76
N GLN A 102 -2.37 -4.25 7.32
CA GLN A 102 -1.11 -4.10 6.59
C GLN A 102 -1.01 -5.03 5.38
N ARG A 103 -1.48 -6.27 5.50
CA ARG A 103 -1.36 -7.28 4.44
C ARG A 103 -2.28 -6.98 3.26
N LEU A 104 -3.43 -6.36 3.52
CA LEU A 104 -4.40 -5.94 2.50
C LEU A 104 -4.17 -4.50 2.00
N THR A 105 -3.12 -3.84 2.45
CA THR A 105 -2.73 -2.52 1.93
C THR A 105 -2.20 -2.67 0.51
N PRO A 106 -2.84 -2.07 -0.51
CA PRO A 106 -2.37 -2.17 -1.88
C PRO A 106 -0.95 -1.58 -2.06
N PRO A 107 -0.16 -2.08 -3.01
CA PRO A 107 -0.54 -2.97 -4.09
C PRO A 107 -0.64 -4.45 -3.67
N LEU A 108 -1.71 -5.11 -4.10
CA LEU A 108 -1.92 -6.56 -3.89
C LEU A 108 -1.26 -7.43 -4.98
N HIS A 109 -0.88 -6.80 -6.10
CA HIS A 109 -0.18 -7.41 -7.23
C HIS A 109 0.49 -6.30 -8.06
N HIS A 110 1.30 -6.68 -9.05
CA HIS A 110 1.96 -5.73 -9.96
C HIS A 110 0.93 -4.90 -10.73
N GLN A 111 1.20 -3.61 -10.99
CA GLN A 111 0.26 -2.70 -11.69
C GLN A 111 -1.08 -2.47 -10.95
N CYS A 112 -1.19 -2.87 -9.68
CA CYS A 112 -2.36 -2.58 -8.86
C CYS A 112 -2.60 -1.06 -8.74
N ARG A 113 -3.88 -0.68 -8.80
CA ARG A 113 -4.36 0.71 -8.69
C ARG A 113 -5.40 0.89 -7.59
N SER A 114 -5.62 -0.14 -6.78
CA SER A 114 -6.51 -0.03 -5.63
C SER A 114 -5.92 0.95 -4.63
N ILE A 115 -6.81 1.63 -3.91
CA ILE A 115 -6.46 2.55 -2.84
C ILE A 115 -7.12 2.14 -1.53
N LEU A 116 -6.60 2.64 -0.42
CA LEU A 116 -7.28 2.57 0.87
C LEU A 116 -8.20 3.77 1.06
N VAL A 117 -9.41 3.53 1.54
CA VAL A 117 -10.37 4.57 1.94
C VAL A 117 -10.62 4.43 3.44
N PRO A 118 -10.61 5.51 4.23
CA PRO A 118 -10.90 5.40 5.65
C PRO A 118 -12.39 5.09 5.84
N VAL A 119 -12.69 4.25 6.81
CA VAL A 119 -14.04 4.06 7.35
C VAL A 119 -14.08 4.73 8.70
N THR A 120 -14.92 5.74 8.82
CA THR A 120 -14.97 6.68 9.93
C THR A 120 -16.23 6.51 10.76
N GLU A 121 -16.26 7.10 11.95
CA GLU A 121 -17.46 7.19 12.78
C GLU A 121 -18.64 7.85 12.03
N ALA A 122 -18.34 8.81 11.14
CA ALA A 122 -19.36 9.51 10.35
C ALA A 122 -20.04 8.62 9.30
N ASP A 123 -19.41 7.52 8.90
CA ASP A 123 -19.99 6.55 7.96
C ASP A 123 -21.08 5.68 8.63
N GLY A 124 -21.25 5.80 9.96
CA GLY A 124 -22.28 5.13 10.73
C GLY A 124 -21.96 3.66 10.99
N GLN A 125 -22.96 2.79 10.83
CA GLN A 125 -22.78 1.36 11.03
C GLN A 125 -22.10 0.74 9.80
N PHE A 126 -20.94 0.15 10.01
CA PHE A 126 -20.23 -0.67 9.03
C PHE A 126 -19.98 -2.06 9.62
N GLU A 127 -19.89 -3.06 8.75
CA GLU A 127 -19.59 -4.43 9.13
C GLU A 127 -18.20 -4.81 8.61
N PRO A 128 -17.22 -5.11 9.48
CA PRO A 128 -15.93 -5.64 9.05
C PRO A 128 -16.10 -6.92 8.23
N SER A 129 -15.29 -7.07 7.20
CA SER A 129 -15.32 -8.28 6.37
C SER A 129 -14.88 -9.51 7.17
N LYS A 130 -15.50 -10.66 6.88
CA LYS A 130 -15.18 -11.91 7.57
C LYS A 130 -13.72 -12.27 7.33
N GLN A 131 -13.05 -12.75 8.37
CA GLN A 131 -11.66 -13.23 8.30
C GLN A 131 -11.43 -14.21 7.15
N THR A 132 -12.36 -15.13 6.89
CA THR A 132 -12.27 -16.10 5.79
C THR A 132 -12.20 -15.44 4.42
N GLU A 133 -12.95 -14.35 4.22
CA GLU A 133 -12.94 -13.61 2.95
C GLU A 133 -11.66 -12.80 2.78
N LEU A 134 -11.14 -12.24 3.89
CA LEU A 134 -9.87 -11.52 3.89
C LEU A 134 -8.70 -12.46 3.59
N HIS A 135 -8.69 -13.65 4.19
CA HIS A 135 -7.65 -14.66 3.93
C HIS A 135 -7.71 -15.18 2.49
N GLN A 136 -8.90 -15.38 1.93
CA GLN A 136 -9.03 -15.79 0.52
C GLN A 136 -8.35 -14.79 -0.43
N VAL A 137 -8.57 -13.48 -0.22
CA VAL A 137 -7.90 -12.44 -1.01
C VAL A 137 -6.37 -12.57 -0.90
N LEU A 138 -5.86 -12.86 0.30
CA LEU A 138 -4.42 -12.98 0.54
C LEU A 138 -3.83 -14.26 -0.06
N GLU A 139 -4.59 -15.35 -0.08
CA GLU A 139 -4.21 -16.61 -0.73
C GLU A 139 -4.14 -16.47 -2.26
N ASP A 140 -5.01 -15.64 -2.84
CA ASP A 140 -5.03 -15.35 -4.26
C ASP A 140 -3.90 -14.39 -4.69
N MET A 141 -3.19 -13.75 -3.74
CA MET A 141 -2.08 -12.84 -4.06
C MET A 141 -0.87 -13.60 -4.63
N PRO A 142 -0.18 -13.03 -5.63
CA PRO A 142 1.08 -13.58 -6.11
C PRO A 142 2.10 -13.66 -4.96
N GLY A 143 2.80 -14.79 -4.82
CA GLY A 143 3.71 -15.02 -3.69
C GLY A 143 4.92 -14.08 -3.58
N ASP A 144 5.18 -13.25 -4.60
CA ASP A 144 6.20 -12.19 -4.61
C ASP A 144 5.65 -10.81 -4.19
N PHE A 145 4.33 -10.71 -3.96
CA PHE A 145 3.63 -9.51 -3.49
C PHE A 145 3.13 -9.70 -2.05
N GLY A 146 3.33 -8.69 -1.21
CA GLY A 146 2.98 -8.75 0.23
C GLY A 146 4.17 -8.61 1.18
N GLY A 147 5.20 -7.86 0.79
CA GLY A 147 6.39 -7.59 1.61
C GLY A 147 6.07 -6.90 2.93
N ASN A 148 5.77 -7.71 3.95
CA ASN A 148 6.53 -7.72 5.18
C ASN A 148 7.47 -8.95 5.07
N VAL A 149 8.58 -8.77 4.36
CA VAL A 149 9.78 -9.56 4.65
C VAL A 149 10.50 -8.78 5.73
N ASP A 150 10.58 -9.37 6.92
CA ASP A 150 11.45 -8.90 8.00
C ASP A 150 12.92 -8.93 7.55
#